data_AF-A0A8C0CHF4-F1
#
_entry.id   AF-A0A8C0CHF4-F1
#
_cell.length_a   1.000
_cell.length_b   1.000
_cell.length_c   1.000
_cell.angle_alpha   90.00
_cell.angle_beta   90.00
_cell.angle_gamma   90.00
#
_symmetry.space_group_name_H-M   'P 1'
#
loop_
_entity.id
_entity.type
_entity.pdbx_description
1 polymer ?
#
loop_
_entity_poly.entity_id
_entity_poly.type
_entity_poly.pdbx_seq_one_letter_code
_entity_poly.pdbx_strand_id
1 'polypeptide(L)'
;MADPRPKKAKICLCMFLCLLAAGVIAVVVGIRMRRHSSQLMKWNGTGSTAHFQEIVLERCYNYTQLVQPALRDRDCQKIREAFRNAFISKDPCSATEEDYHPLMKLVNQTVPCDKTVFWSKTKKLAHQYTKVQREMFTLEDTLLGYIADDLSWCGDAGSHEMNYQSCPHWKKDCSNNFVSVFWGLLSKRFAANACGVVQVVLNGSISNAFDGKSTFGRVEVHNLNPMKVHTLQAWVIHDLGKFPSDSCSGSSINDLSWIMKQRNIKFTCQDNYSSVKFLQCVKKPEDSSCR
;
A
#
# COMPACT_ATOMS: atom_id res chain seq x y z
N MET A 1 29.22 3.24 84.17
CA MET A 1 28.72 4.04 83.03
C MET A 1 28.82 3.18 81.78
N ALA A 2 27.72 2.56 81.34
CA ALA A 2 27.67 1.75 80.12
C ALA A 2 27.08 2.60 78.99
N ASP A 3 27.86 2.81 77.94
CA ASP A 3 27.56 3.65 76.79
C ASP A 3 26.55 2.98 75.84
N PRO A 4 25.34 3.54 75.61
CA PRO A 4 24.30 2.93 74.80
C PRO A 4 24.44 3.30 73.31
N ARG A 5 25.64 3.23 72.73
CA ARG A 5 25.89 3.58 71.32
C ARG A 5 25.84 2.46 70.25
N PRO A 6 25.77 1.13 70.52
CA PRO A 6 25.83 0.13 69.45
C PRO A 6 24.49 -0.19 68.76
N LYS A 7 23.34 0.13 69.37
CA LYS A 7 22.02 -0.22 68.82
C LYS A 7 21.52 0.78 67.77
N LYS A 8 21.73 2.08 67.98
CA LYS A 8 21.29 3.13 67.05
C LYS A 8 22.06 3.09 65.72
N ALA A 9 23.36 2.82 65.77
CA ALA A 9 24.21 2.68 64.57
C ALA A 9 23.79 1.47 63.71
N LYS A 10 23.45 0.33 64.33
CA LYS A 10 22.94 -0.86 63.62
C LYS A 10 21.59 -0.60 62.94
N ILE A 11 20.68 0.13 63.60
CA ILE A 11 19.37 0.49 63.01
C ILE A 11 19.57 1.43 61.81
N CYS A 12 20.46 2.41 61.94
CA CYS A 12 20.75 3.36 60.86
C CYS A 12 21.40 2.67 59.64
N LEU A 13 22.31 1.73 59.88
CA LEU A 13 22.94 0.90 58.83
C LEU A 13 21.90 0.01 58.13
N CYS A 14 21.00 -0.63 58.87
CA CYS A 14 19.90 -1.42 58.28
C CYS A 14 18.97 -0.56 57.43
N MET A 15 18.58 0.62 57.91
CA MET A 15 17.75 1.55 57.14
C MET A 15 18.42 1.99 55.84
N PHE A 16 19.72 2.28 55.90
CA PHE A 16 20.50 2.65 54.71
C PHE A 16 20.60 1.50 53.70
N LEU A 17 20.85 0.27 54.16
CA LEU A 17 20.88 -0.91 53.31
C LEU A 17 19.51 -1.21 52.68
N CYS A 18 18.41 -1.04 53.42
CA CYS A 18 17.05 -1.19 52.90
C CYS A 18 16.74 -0.15 51.81
N LEU A 19 17.15 1.11 51.99
CA LEU A 19 16.98 2.17 51.00
C LEU A 19 17.80 1.91 49.73
N LEU A 20 19.04 1.43 49.86
CA LEU A 20 19.86 1.01 48.72
C LEU A 20 19.23 -0.16 47.97
N ALA A 21 18.76 -1.18 48.67
CA ALA A 21 18.08 -2.32 48.06
C ALA A 21 16.80 -1.89 47.31
N ALA A 22 15.98 -1.02 47.91
CA ALA A 22 14.79 -0.47 47.27
C ALA A 22 15.14 0.35 46.02
N GLY A 23 16.21 1.15 46.06
CA GLY A 23 16.72 1.89 44.91
C GLY A 23 17.16 0.97 43.76
N VAL A 24 17.92 -0.09 44.06
CA VAL A 24 18.34 -1.08 43.06
C VAL A 24 17.13 -1.81 42.47
N ILE A 25 16.16 -2.21 43.29
CA ILE A 25 14.93 -2.85 42.82
C ILE A 25 14.16 -1.91 41.90
N ALA A 26 14.00 -0.63 42.26
CA ALA A 26 13.32 0.36 41.42
C ALA A 26 14.02 0.56 40.08
N VAL A 27 15.36 0.60 40.05
CA VAL A 27 16.14 0.69 38.81
C VAL A 27 15.97 -0.58 37.96
N VAL A 28 16.05 -1.77 38.56
CA VAL A 28 15.87 -3.04 37.85
C VAL A 28 14.44 -3.17 37.30
N VAL A 29 13.42 -2.80 38.07
CA VAL A 29 12.03 -2.77 37.63
C VAL A 29 11.83 -1.74 36.52
N GLY A 30 12.42 -0.54 36.64
CA GLY A 30 12.40 0.48 35.60
C GLY A 30 13.05 0.01 34.30
N ILE A 31 14.20 -0.65 34.37
CA ILE A 31 14.88 -1.26 33.21
C ILE A 31 14.01 -2.37 32.61
N ARG A 32 13.41 -3.23 33.44
CA ARG A 32 12.58 -4.35 32.98
C ARG A 32 11.28 -3.88 32.33
N MET A 33 10.63 -2.86 32.88
CA MET A 33 9.45 -2.21 32.28
C MET A 33 9.81 -1.53 30.95
N ARG A 34 10.97 -0.85 30.88
CA ARG A 34 11.46 -0.26 29.62
C ARG A 34 11.75 -1.32 28.55
N ARG A 35 12.29 -2.47 28.96
CA ARG A 35 12.59 -3.62 28.08
C ARG A 35 11.34 -4.37 27.64
N HIS A 36 10.27 -4.37 28.45
CA HIS A 36 8.97 -4.93 28.09
C HIS A 36 8.19 -4.00 27.14
N SER A 37 8.41 -2.69 27.22
CA SER A 37 7.87 -1.70 26.29
C SER A 37 8.58 -1.69 24.92
N SER A 38 9.78 -2.26 24.81
CA SER A 38 10.58 -2.29 23.58
C SER A 38 10.35 -3.55 22.73
N GLN A 39 9.44 -4.44 23.12
CA GLN A 39 9.12 -5.60 22.30
C GLN A 39 8.06 -5.20 21.27
N LEU A 40 8.50 -5.03 20.03
CA LEU A 40 7.64 -4.79 18.86
C LEU A 40 6.50 -5.82 18.81
N MET A 41 5.32 -5.38 18.37
CA MET A 41 4.13 -6.24 18.33
C MET A 41 4.32 -7.36 17.28
N LYS A 42 3.66 -8.50 17.49
CA LYS A 42 3.68 -9.61 16.54
C LYS A 42 2.37 -9.67 15.77
N TRP A 43 2.47 -9.83 14.45
CA TRP A 43 1.36 -9.79 13.51
C TRP A 43 1.40 -10.96 12.53
N ASN A 44 0.31 -11.17 11.79
CA ASN A 44 0.18 -12.29 10.85
C ASN A 44 0.66 -11.97 9.41
N GLY A 45 1.01 -10.72 9.12
CA GLY A 45 1.48 -10.27 7.82
C GLY A 45 3.00 -10.11 7.74
N THR A 46 3.50 -9.96 6.52
CA THR A 46 4.92 -9.70 6.25
C THR A 46 5.34 -8.39 6.91
N GLY A 47 6.46 -8.43 7.65
CA GLY A 47 7.06 -7.25 8.25
C GLY A 47 7.44 -6.19 7.22
N SER A 48 7.88 -5.04 7.73
CA SER A 48 8.35 -3.96 6.89
C SER A 48 9.47 -4.42 5.95
N THR A 49 9.48 -3.91 4.72
CA THR A 49 10.54 -4.20 3.76
C THR A 49 11.89 -3.73 4.29
N ALA A 50 12.93 -4.57 4.23
CA ALA A 50 14.28 -4.18 4.63
C ALA A 50 14.74 -2.94 3.85
N HIS A 51 15.41 -2.00 4.52
CA HIS A 51 15.85 -0.72 3.93
C HIS A 51 14.72 0.11 3.29
N PHE A 52 13.52 0.05 3.88
CA PHE A 52 12.32 0.72 3.34
C PHE A 52 12.57 2.21 3.03
N GLN A 53 13.20 2.95 3.95
CA GLN A 53 13.41 4.39 3.80
C GLN A 53 14.42 4.72 2.69
N GLU A 54 15.46 3.90 2.52
CA GLU A 54 16.43 4.00 1.46
C GLU A 54 15.80 3.70 0.09
N ILE A 55 15.01 2.62 0.01
CA ILE A 55 14.29 2.24 -1.22
C ILE A 55 13.32 3.35 -1.64
N VAL A 56 12.55 3.91 -0.69
CA VAL A 56 11.64 5.03 -0.97
C VAL A 56 12.40 6.23 -1.52
N LEU A 57 13.56 6.57 -0.94
CA LEU A 57 14.37 7.69 -1.40
C LEU A 57 14.91 7.47 -2.81
N GLU A 58 15.50 6.29 -3.04
CA GLU A 58 16.10 5.93 -4.32
C GLU A 58 15.05 5.90 -5.43
N ARG A 59 13.89 5.27 -5.18
CA ARG A 59 12.79 5.23 -6.14
C ARG A 59 12.24 6.63 -6.44
N CYS A 60 12.17 7.52 -5.44
CA CYS A 60 11.76 8.90 -5.66
C CYS A 60 12.73 9.63 -6.59
N TYR A 61 14.05 9.52 -6.36
CA TYR A 61 15.03 10.14 -7.24
C TYR A 61 15.01 9.53 -8.64
N ASN A 62 14.95 8.20 -8.76
CA ASN A 62 14.85 7.54 -10.05
C ASN A 62 13.62 8.05 -10.83
N TYR A 63 12.47 8.12 -10.17
CA TYR A 63 11.24 8.58 -10.80
C TYR A 63 11.32 10.05 -11.22
N THR A 64 11.70 10.94 -10.31
CA THR A 64 11.71 12.39 -10.57
C THR A 64 12.80 12.81 -11.56
N GLN A 65 13.96 12.15 -11.55
CA GLN A 65 15.10 12.55 -12.38
C GLN A 65 15.08 11.88 -13.77
N LEU A 66 14.71 10.59 -13.83
CA LEU A 66 14.85 9.77 -15.04
C LEU A 66 13.51 9.41 -15.69
N VAL A 67 12.48 9.08 -14.91
CA VAL A 67 11.19 8.58 -15.46
C VAL A 67 10.27 9.73 -15.85
N GLN A 68 10.06 10.69 -14.95
CA GLN A 68 9.18 11.84 -15.15
C GLN A 68 9.90 13.15 -14.80
N PRO A 69 10.73 13.68 -15.72
CA PRO A 69 11.48 14.92 -15.53
C PRO A 69 10.63 16.14 -15.15
N ALA A 70 9.33 16.14 -15.45
CA ALA A 70 8.40 17.19 -15.04
C ALA A 70 8.22 17.32 -13.51
N LEU A 71 8.70 16.34 -12.74
CA LEU A 71 8.65 16.33 -11.27
C LEU A 71 10.03 16.50 -10.61
N ARG A 72 11.05 16.97 -11.35
CA ARG A 72 12.42 17.13 -10.83
C ARG A 72 12.53 18.07 -9.62
N ASP A 73 11.60 18.99 -9.47
CA ASP A 73 11.51 19.96 -8.37
C ASP A 73 10.97 19.36 -7.07
N ARG A 74 10.48 18.10 -7.10
CA ARG A 74 9.94 17.43 -5.93
C ARG A 74 11.06 17.03 -4.95
N ASP A 75 10.90 17.45 -3.70
CA ASP A 75 11.84 17.18 -2.63
C ASP A 75 11.66 15.75 -2.11
N CYS A 76 12.50 14.84 -2.61
CA CYS A 76 12.46 13.43 -2.24
C CYS A 76 12.79 13.17 -0.76
N GLN A 77 13.54 14.06 -0.09
CA GLN A 77 13.79 13.95 1.34
C GLN A 77 12.52 14.22 2.15
N LYS A 78 11.79 15.29 1.79
CA LYS A 78 10.49 15.60 2.41
C LYS A 78 9.44 14.53 2.12
N ILE A 79 9.41 13.97 0.91
CA ILE A 79 8.49 12.88 0.56
C ILE A 79 8.78 11.65 1.43
N ARG A 80 10.06 11.23 1.53
CA ARG A 80 10.48 10.11 2.37
C ARG A 80 10.08 10.33 3.84
N GLU A 81 10.35 11.51 4.37
CA GLU A 81 10.05 11.86 5.75
C GLU A 81 8.54 11.87 6.02
N ALA A 82 7.75 12.52 5.15
CA ALA A 82 6.30 12.56 5.28
C ALA A 82 5.68 11.16 5.17
N PHE A 83 6.24 10.28 4.34
CA PHE A 83 5.81 8.89 4.26
C PHE A 83 6.08 8.16 5.58
N ARG A 84 7.30 8.23 6.12
CA ARG A 84 7.63 7.62 7.41
C ARG A 84 6.73 8.12 8.53
N ASN A 85 6.56 9.44 8.61
CA ASN A 85 5.80 10.09 9.68
C ASN A 85 4.29 9.77 9.62
N ALA A 86 3.79 9.27 8.48
CA ALA A 86 2.42 8.82 8.37
C ALA A 86 2.11 7.65 9.32
N PHE A 87 3.06 6.74 9.55
CA PHE A 87 2.79 5.48 10.27
C PHE A 87 3.69 5.23 11.49
N ILE A 88 4.82 5.92 11.62
CA ILE A 88 5.76 5.67 12.72
C ILE A 88 5.16 6.08 14.06
N SER A 89 5.46 5.32 15.12
CA SER A 89 4.99 5.58 16.48
C SER A 89 3.47 5.55 16.68
N LYS A 90 2.72 5.01 15.72
CA LYS A 90 1.25 4.86 15.76
C LYS A 90 0.86 3.40 15.89
N ASP A 91 -0.34 3.15 16.42
CA ASP A 91 -0.93 1.81 16.42
C ASP A 91 -1.14 1.35 14.96
N PRO A 92 -0.50 0.25 14.52
CA PRO A 92 -0.58 -0.26 13.15
C PRO A 92 -1.99 -0.58 12.64
N CYS A 93 -2.97 -0.73 13.54
CA CYS A 93 -4.37 -0.99 13.24
C CYS A 93 -5.30 0.22 13.45
N SER A 94 -4.75 1.43 13.50
CA SER A 94 -5.51 2.67 13.72
C SER A 94 -5.36 3.70 12.58
N ALA A 95 -4.91 3.26 11.40
CA ALA A 95 -4.61 4.16 10.30
C ALA A 95 -5.85 4.86 9.73
N THR A 96 -5.66 6.11 9.31
CA THR A 96 -6.68 7.00 8.73
C THR A 96 -6.18 7.65 7.43
N GLU A 97 -7.08 8.18 6.58
CA GLU A 97 -6.66 8.90 5.36
C GLU A 97 -5.84 10.15 5.74
N GLU A 98 -6.18 10.79 6.85
CA GLU A 98 -5.56 12.00 7.39
C GLU A 98 -4.07 11.81 7.67
N ASP A 99 -3.67 10.62 8.10
CA ASP A 99 -2.26 10.28 8.35
C ASP A 99 -1.38 10.47 7.12
N TYR A 100 -1.93 10.25 5.93
CA TYR A 100 -1.21 10.38 4.65
C TYR A 100 -1.43 11.72 3.97
N HIS A 101 -2.35 12.57 4.44
CA HIS A 101 -2.59 13.90 3.86
C HIS A 101 -1.33 14.77 3.71
N PRO A 102 -0.37 14.78 4.66
CA PRO A 102 0.89 15.50 4.50
C PRO A 102 1.71 15.00 3.30
N LEU A 103 1.91 13.68 3.17
CA LEU A 103 2.62 13.07 2.05
C LEU A 103 1.95 13.43 0.71
N MET A 104 0.63 13.27 0.70
CA MET A 104 -0.23 13.53 -0.44
C MET A 104 -0.21 14.98 -0.95
N LYS A 105 0.12 15.96 -0.09
CA LYS A 105 0.24 17.38 -0.48
C LYS A 105 1.58 17.69 -1.16
N LEU A 106 2.62 16.90 -0.89
CA LEU A 106 3.94 17.08 -1.49
C LEU A 106 3.97 16.63 -2.96
N VAL A 107 3.05 15.76 -3.36
CA VAL A 107 2.98 15.20 -4.71
C VAL A 107 1.66 15.61 -5.35
N ASN A 108 1.72 16.63 -6.20
CA ASN A 108 0.64 16.94 -7.14
C ASN A 108 1.06 16.47 -8.53
N GLN A 109 0.65 15.26 -8.90
CA GLN A 109 0.85 14.69 -10.22
C GLN A 109 -0.52 14.37 -10.82
N THR A 110 -0.71 14.80 -12.06
CA THR A 110 -1.90 14.49 -12.87
C THR A 110 -1.53 13.52 -13.99
N VAL A 111 -2.39 12.53 -14.23
CA VAL A 111 -2.29 11.67 -15.41
C VAL A 111 -3.05 12.34 -16.56
N PRO A 112 -2.50 12.36 -17.79
CA PRO A 112 -3.22 12.89 -18.95
C PRO A 112 -4.53 12.13 -19.20
N CYS A 113 -5.54 12.82 -19.76
CA CYS A 113 -6.79 12.15 -20.14
C CYS A 113 -6.53 11.04 -21.15
N ASP A 114 -7.41 10.04 -21.16
CA ASP A 114 -7.36 8.86 -22.02
C ASP A 114 -6.21 7.88 -21.75
N LYS A 115 -5.36 8.16 -20.74
CA LYS A 115 -4.14 7.39 -20.43
C LYS A 115 -4.21 6.54 -19.16
N THR A 116 -5.32 6.57 -18.43
CA THR A 116 -5.46 5.86 -17.15
C THR A 116 -5.79 4.38 -17.34
N VAL A 117 -4.91 3.50 -16.85
CA VAL A 117 -5.08 2.05 -16.87
C VAL A 117 -5.23 1.50 -15.44
N PHE A 118 -6.45 1.11 -15.08
CA PHE A 118 -6.73 0.34 -13.88
C PHE A 118 -6.41 -1.14 -14.10
N TRP A 119 -6.30 -1.89 -13.01
CA TRP A 119 -6.14 -3.34 -13.08
C TRP A 119 -6.72 -4.03 -11.84
N SER A 120 -7.23 -5.24 -12.00
CA SER A 120 -7.65 -6.09 -10.88
C SER A 120 -7.15 -7.51 -11.08
N LYS A 121 -6.31 -7.98 -10.15
CA LYS A 121 -5.66 -9.30 -10.19
C LYS A 121 -4.81 -9.55 -11.45
N THR A 122 -4.33 -8.49 -12.09
CA THR A 122 -3.56 -8.51 -13.35
C THR A 122 -2.34 -7.56 -13.31
N LYS A 123 -1.91 -7.11 -12.13
CA LYS A 123 -0.80 -6.15 -11.90
C LYS A 123 0.36 -6.30 -12.88
N LYS A 124 0.97 -7.49 -12.88
CA LYS A 124 2.17 -7.79 -13.70
C LYS A 124 1.92 -7.54 -15.18
N LEU A 125 0.73 -7.88 -15.69
CA LEU A 125 0.39 -7.70 -17.09
C LEU A 125 0.10 -6.23 -17.41
N ALA A 126 -0.62 -5.53 -16.53
CA ALA A 126 -0.88 -4.10 -16.67
C ALA A 126 0.42 -3.28 -16.69
N HIS A 127 1.35 -3.56 -15.77
CA HIS A 127 2.67 -2.91 -15.74
C HIS A 127 3.52 -3.22 -16.98
N GLN A 128 3.39 -4.42 -17.54
CA GLN A 128 4.08 -4.75 -18.79
C GLN A 128 3.49 -3.98 -19.97
N TYR A 129 2.17 -3.81 -19.98
CA TYR A 129 1.49 -3.02 -20.98
C TYR A 129 1.94 -1.56 -20.93
N THR A 130 1.96 -0.91 -19.77
CA THR A 130 2.39 0.50 -19.65
C THR A 130 3.89 0.70 -19.87
N LYS A 131 4.73 -0.29 -19.58
CA LYS A 131 6.16 -0.26 -19.96
C LYS A 131 6.40 -0.20 -21.48
N VAL A 132 5.54 -0.87 -22.26
CA VAL A 132 5.60 -0.86 -23.73
C VAL A 132 4.86 0.36 -24.28
N GLN A 133 3.67 0.65 -23.76
CA GLN A 133 2.85 1.81 -24.07
C GLN A 133 3.16 2.94 -23.07
N ARG A 134 4.34 3.56 -23.20
CA ARG A 134 4.90 4.50 -22.22
C ARG A 134 4.04 5.74 -21.91
N GLU A 135 3.03 6.02 -22.73
CA GLU A 135 2.09 7.12 -22.48
C GLU A 135 0.92 6.73 -21.58
N MET A 136 0.76 5.44 -21.27
CA MET A 136 -0.30 4.91 -20.42
C MET A 136 0.21 4.75 -18.98
N PHE A 137 -0.67 4.95 -18.01
CA PHE A 137 -0.30 4.97 -16.59
C PHE A 137 -1.21 4.06 -15.79
N THR A 138 -0.65 3.08 -15.09
CA THR A 138 -1.29 2.51 -13.90
C THR A 138 -1.05 3.41 -12.70
N LEU A 139 -1.67 3.07 -11.56
CA LEU A 139 -1.42 3.79 -10.32
C LEU A 139 0.07 3.76 -9.93
N GLU A 140 0.72 2.62 -10.15
CA GLU A 140 2.14 2.40 -9.85
C GLU A 140 3.09 3.10 -10.85
N ASP A 141 2.56 3.61 -11.97
CA ASP A 141 3.30 4.48 -12.87
C ASP A 141 3.27 5.96 -12.43
N THR A 142 2.56 6.29 -11.33
CA THR A 142 2.62 7.61 -10.67
C THR A 142 3.68 7.65 -9.57
N LEU A 143 4.20 8.82 -9.18
CA LEU A 143 5.29 8.93 -8.21
C LEU A 143 5.01 8.21 -6.89
N LEU A 144 3.85 8.43 -6.26
CA LEU A 144 3.53 7.77 -4.98
C LEU A 144 3.26 6.27 -5.14
N GLY A 145 2.66 5.85 -6.26
CA GLY A 145 2.48 4.44 -6.54
C GLY A 145 3.82 3.74 -6.76
N TYR A 146 4.70 4.34 -7.56
CA TYR A 146 6.03 3.84 -7.90
C TYR A 146 6.92 3.65 -6.66
N ILE A 147 6.97 4.64 -5.76
CA ILE A 147 7.79 4.52 -4.55
C ILE A 147 7.28 3.43 -3.60
N ALA A 148 5.96 3.21 -3.54
CA ALA A 148 5.35 2.26 -2.60
C ALA A 148 5.18 0.85 -3.18
N ASP A 149 5.41 0.67 -4.48
CA ASP A 149 5.06 -0.56 -5.18
C ASP A 149 5.78 -1.79 -4.63
N ASP A 150 5.04 -2.86 -4.31
CA ASP A 150 5.54 -4.09 -3.67
C ASP A 150 6.26 -3.90 -2.31
N LEU A 151 6.07 -2.76 -1.64
CA LEU A 151 6.58 -2.54 -0.28
C LEU A 151 5.54 -2.89 0.78
N SER A 152 6.04 -3.31 1.95
CA SER A 152 5.26 -3.45 3.19
C SER A 152 5.88 -2.55 4.26
N TRP A 153 5.06 -1.98 5.13
CA TRP A 153 5.54 -1.11 6.22
C TRP A 153 4.53 -1.04 7.36
N CYS A 154 5.08 -0.97 8.58
CA CYS A 154 4.34 -0.60 9.78
C CYS A 154 5.32 -0.13 10.87
N GLY A 155 4.81 0.69 11.79
CA GLY A 155 5.51 1.04 13.03
C GLY A 155 4.99 0.18 14.17
N ASP A 156 5.19 0.65 15.39
CA ASP A 156 4.46 0.19 16.57
C ASP A 156 4.16 1.40 17.47
N ALA A 157 3.07 1.33 18.23
CA ALA A 157 2.69 2.41 19.15
C ALA A 157 3.83 2.68 20.15
N GLY A 158 4.23 3.96 20.27
CA GLY A 158 5.29 4.37 21.19
C GLY A 158 6.72 3.99 20.76
N SER A 159 6.91 3.40 19.58
CA SER A 159 8.23 3.10 19.01
C SER A 159 8.56 4.02 17.83
N HIS A 160 9.80 4.51 17.77
CA HIS A 160 10.32 5.20 16.59
C HIS A 160 10.93 4.25 15.56
N GLU A 161 10.94 2.95 15.84
CA GLU A 161 11.42 1.91 14.95
C GLU A 161 10.29 1.33 14.10
N MET A 162 10.65 0.90 12.89
CA MET A 162 9.76 0.13 12.03
C MET A 162 9.74 -1.33 12.48
N ASN A 163 8.60 -1.99 12.34
CA ASN A 163 8.50 -3.41 12.65
C ASN A 163 8.85 -4.24 11.41
N TYR A 164 10.08 -4.75 11.37
CA TYR A 164 10.58 -5.62 10.28
C TYR A 164 10.22 -7.10 10.48
N GLN A 165 9.73 -7.49 11.66
CA GLN A 165 9.40 -8.89 11.94
C GLN A 165 8.04 -9.26 11.34
N SER A 166 7.04 -8.40 11.53
CA SER A 166 5.67 -8.66 11.09
C SER A 166 4.85 -7.36 11.05
N CYS A 167 3.87 -7.28 10.15
CA CYS A 167 2.89 -6.18 10.10
C CYS A 167 1.45 -6.72 10.06
N PRO A 168 0.44 -5.93 10.42
CA PRO A 168 -0.95 -6.39 10.41
C PRO A 168 -1.39 -6.88 9.04
N HIS A 169 -1.92 -8.10 8.97
CA HIS A 169 -2.54 -8.65 7.78
C HIS A 169 -4.00 -8.20 7.69
N TRP A 170 -4.39 -7.65 6.54
CA TRP A 170 -5.69 -7.00 6.33
C TRP A 170 -6.93 -7.86 6.64
N LYS A 171 -6.85 -9.19 6.49
CA LYS A 171 -7.94 -10.12 6.87
C LYS A 171 -7.84 -10.71 8.27
N LYS A 172 -6.62 -10.89 8.78
CA LYS A 172 -6.37 -11.71 9.98
C LYS A 172 -6.25 -10.85 11.24
N ASP A 173 -5.81 -9.61 11.05
CA ASP A 173 -5.56 -8.67 12.13
C ASP A 173 -6.52 -7.47 12.03
N CYS A 174 -6.36 -6.63 11.01
CA CYS A 174 -7.20 -5.43 10.84
C CYS A 174 -7.16 -4.88 9.40
N SER A 175 -8.31 -4.44 8.88
CA SER A 175 -8.43 -3.89 7.52
C SER A 175 -7.92 -2.45 7.39
N ASN A 176 -7.92 -1.70 8.48
CA ASN A 176 -7.44 -0.31 8.61
C ASN A 176 -5.97 -0.24 9.03
N ASN A 177 -5.13 -1.08 8.41
CA ASN A 177 -3.68 -0.95 8.54
C ASN A 177 -3.11 0.10 7.58
N PHE A 178 -1.92 0.62 7.89
CA PHE A 178 -1.30 1.72 7.15
C PHE A 178 -1.07 1.44 5.66
N VAL A 179 -0.75 0.20 5.27
CA VAL A 179 -0.61 -0.18 3.85
C VAL A 179 -1.96 -0.14 3.15
N SER A 180 -3.00 -0.71 3.76
CA SER A 180 -4.35 -0.79 3.17
C SER A 180 -4.97 0.61 3.04
N VAL A 181 -4.78 1.48 4.02
CA VAL A 181 -5.26 2.87 3.99
C VAL A 181 -4.50 3.70 2.96
N PHE A 182 -3.18 3.54 2.85
CA PHE A 182 -2.38 4.20 1.82
C PHE A 182 -2.91 3.90 0.42
N TRP A 183 -3.04 2.61 0.08
CA TRP A 183 -3.51 2.20 -1.24
C TRP A 183 -4.95 2.60 -1.47
N GLY A 184 -5.82 2.54 -0.45
CA GLY A 184 -7.20 3.02 -0.54
C GLY A 184 -7.28 4.51 -0.90
N LEU A 185 -6.54 5.36 -0.18
CA LEU A 185 -6.49 6.80 -0.44
C LEU A 185 -5.89 7.12 -1.81
N LEU A 186 -4.80 6.45 -2.17
CA LEU A 186 -4.12 6.68 -3.44
C LEU A 186 -4.99 6.23 -4.63
N SER A 187 -5.64 5.08 -4.53
CA SER A 187 -6.60 4.56 -5.54
C SER A 187 -7.81 5.49 -5.71
N LYS A 188 -8.36 5.98 -4.60
CA LYS A 188 -9.47 6.96 -4.59
C LYS A 188 -9.10 8.23 -5.36
N ARG A 189 -7.91 8.78 -5.10
CA ARG A 189 -7.41 9.98 -5.79
C ARG A 189 -7.12 9.73 -7.26
N PHE A 190 -6.52 8.59 -7.59
CA PHE A 190 -6.23 8.20 -8.96
C PHE A 190 -7.51 8.10 -9.80
N ALA A 191 -8.55 7.45 -9.26
CA ALA A 191 -9.86 7.37 -9.91
C ALA A 191 -10.58 8.72 -10.03
N ALA A 192 -10.54 9.55 -8.98
CA ALA A 192 -11.18 10.86 -8.98
C ALA A 192 -10.56 11.84 -10.00
N ASN A 193 -9.26 11.67 -10.29
CA ASN A 193 -8.52 12.52 -11.23
C ASN A 193 -8.49 11.98 -12.66
N ALA A 194 -8.97 10.77 -12.91
CA ALA A 194 -9.05 10.21 -14.26
C ALA A 194 -10.03 11.01 -15.15
N CYS A 195 -9.77 11.02 -16.46
CA CYS A 195 -10.60 11.70 -17.45
C CYS A 195 -10.50 11.04 -18.84
N GLY A 196 -11.52 11.28 -19.66
CA GLY A 196 -11.64 10.71 -20.99
C GLY A 196 -12.08 9.24 -20.97
N VAL A 197 -11.39 8.41 -21.76
CA VAL A 197 -11.52 6.97 -21.81
C VAL A 197 -10.55 6.35 -20.81
N VAL A 198 -11.07 5.62 -19.83
CA VAL A 198 -10.24 4.86 -18.89
C VAL A 198 -10.27 3.39 -19.25
N GLN A 199 -9.15 2.69 -19.08
CA GLN A 199 -9.04 1.26 -19.35
C GLN A 199 -8.93 0.47 -18.04
N VAL A 200 -9.40 -0.78 -18.03
CA VAL A 200 -9.15 -1.72 -16.93
C VAL A 200 -8.75 -3.08 -17.46
N VAL A 201 -7.65 -3.63 -16.94
CA VAL A 201 -7.22 -5.00 -17.22
C VAL A 201 -7.78 -5.95 -16.15
N LEU A 202 -8.63 -6.90 -16.53
CA LEU A 202 -9.26 -7.85 -15.62
C LEU A 202 -8.80 -9.29 -15.92
N ASN A 203 -8.85 -10.16 -14.91
CA ASN A 203 -8.42 -11.55 -15.03
C ASN A 203 -9.63 -12.45 -15.33
N GLY A 204 -9.75 -12.94 -16.56
CA GLY A 204 -10.80 -13.88 -16.98
C GLY A 204 -10.50 -15.35 -16.63
N SER A 205 -9.32 -15.65 -16.09
CA SER A 205 -8.93 -17.01 -15.67
C SER A 205 -9.21 -17.29 -14.19
N ILE A 206 -9.98 -16.43 -13.52
CA ILE A 206 -10.50 -16.62 -12.16
C ILE A 206 -12.03 -16.55 -12.18
N SER A 207 -12.68 -17.05 -11.12
CA SER A 207 -14.13 -17.22 -11.08
C SER A 207 -14.92 -15.94 -11.41
N ASN A 208 -14.47 -14.80 -10.90
CA ASN A 208 -15.06 -13.50 -11.19
C ASN A 208 -13.94 -12.54 -11.62
N ALA A 209 -13.98 -12.07 -12.87
CA ALA A 209 -13.06 -11.07 -13.38
C ALA A 209 -13.27 -9.71 -12.68
N PHE A 210 -14.51 -9.38 -12.33
CA PHE A 210 -14.86 -8.24 -11.49
C PHE A 210 -15.32 -8.70 -10.09
N ASP A 211 -14.75 -8.09 -9.05
CA ASP A 211 -15.18 -8.31 -7.66
C ASP A 211 -15.47 -6.95 -7.02
N GLY A 212 -16.73 -6.72 -6.65
CA GLY A 212 -17.16 -5.50 -5.96
C GLY A 212 -16.49 -5.27 -4.60
N LYS A 213 -15.87 -6.30 -4.01
CA LYS A 213 -15.10 -6.19 -2.76
C LYS A 213 -13.61 -5.87 -2.97
N SER A 214 -13.11 -5.95 -4.20
CA SER A 214 -11.73 -5.56 -4.54
C SER A 214 -11.51 -4.05 -4.40
N THR A 215 -10.25 -3.60 -4.37
CA THR A 215 -9.94 -2.14 -4.37
C THR A 215 -10.51 -1.47 -5.62
N PHE A 216 -10.37 -2.09 -6.79
CA PHE A 216 -10.97 -1.59 -8.03
C PHE A 216 -12.49 -1.44 -7.90
N GLY A 217 -13.18 -2.49 -7.46
CA GLY A 217 -14.64 -2.48 -7.33
C GLY A 217 -15.16 -1.55 -6.23
N ARG A 218 -14.60 -1.62 -5.02
CA ARG A 218 -15.09 -0.89 -3.85
C ARG A 218 -14.65 0.57 -3.83
N VAL A 219 -13.48 0.90 -4.39
CA VAL A 219 -12.88 2.24 -4.30
C VAL A 219 -12.87 2.90 -5.66
N GLU A 220 -12.13 2.37 -6.62
CA GLU A 220 -11.82 3.08 -7.86
C GLU A 220 -13.06 3.31 -8.72
N VAL A 221 -13.83 2.25 -8.96
CA VAL A 221 -15.09 2.27 -9.73
C VAL A 221 -16.07 3.31 -9.23
N HIS A 222 -16.19 3.47 -7.91
CA HIS A 222 -17.13 4.42 -7.30
C HIS A 222 -16.59 5.85 -7.19
N ASN A 223 -15.30 6.07 -7.43
CA ASN A 223 -14.66 7.38 -7.40
C ASN A 223 -14.38 7.97 -8.79
N LEU A 224 -14.62 7.25 -9.89
CA LEU A 224 -14.56 7.83 -11.24
C LEU A 224 -15.55 8.99 -11.36
N ASN A 225 -15.10 10.16 -11.82
CA ASN A 225 -15.97 11.32 -11.98
C ASN A 225 -16.73 11.25 -13.32
N PRO A 226 -18.07 11.10 -13.35
CA PRO A 226 -18.82 10.93 -14.60
C PRO A 226 -18.85 12.18 -15.47
N MET A 227 -18.52 13.36 -14.93
CA MET A 227 -18.35 14.58 -15.73
C MET A 227 -17.03 14.59 -16.51
N LYS A 228 -16.04 13.80 -16.08
CA LYS A 228 -14.70 13.75 -16.68
C LYS A 228 -14.42 12.45 -17.42
N VAL A 229 -14.98 11.33 -16.95
CA VAL A 229 -14.80 9.99 -17.52
C VAL A 229 -16.05 9.63 -18.32
N HIS A 230 -15.89 9.51 -19.62
CA HIS A 230 -17.01 9.24 -20.53
C HIS A 230 -17.14 7.77 -20.88
N THR A 231 -16.05 7.00 -20.82
CA THR A 231 -16.04 5.58 -21.14
C THR A 231 -15.08 4.81 -20.24
N LEU A 232 -15.53 3.67 -19.74
CA LEU A 232 -14.68 2.64 -19.16
C LEU A 232 -14.58 1.46 -20.14
N GLN A 233 -13.36 1.13 -20.56
CA GLN A 233 -13.06 0.02 -21.44
C GLN A 233 -12.42 -1.12 -20.64
N ALA A 234 -13.13 -2.23 -20.49
CA ALA A 234 -12.62 -3.43 -19.84
C ALA A 234 -11.95 -4.37 -20.84
N TRP A 235 -10.76 -4.84 -20.48
CA TRP A 235 -10.07 -5.92 -21.18
C TRP A 235 -10.02 -7.14 -20.27
N VAL A 236 -10.86 -8.13 -20.56
CA VAL A 236 -10.90 -9.39 -19.81
C VAL A 236 -9.88 -10.32 -20.44
N ILE A 237 -8.77 -10.55 -19.73
CA ILE A 237 -7.64 -11.29 -20.25
C ILE A 237 -7.58 -12.68 -19.64
N HIS A 238 -7.42 -13.68 -20.51
CA HIS A 238 -7.25 -15.07 -20.12
C HIS A 238 -5.77 -15.44 -20.15
N ASP A 239 -5.28 -16.04 -19.07
CA ASP A 239 -3.92 -16.56 -18.99
C ASP A 239 -3.74 -17.74 -19.95
N LEU A 240 -2.61 -17.76 -20.68
CA LEU A 240 -2.24 -18.87 -21.55
C LEU A 240 -2.18 -20.20 -20.78
N GLY A 241 -2.81 -21.24 -21.35
CA GLY A 241 -2.89 -22.58 -20.78
C GLY A 241 -3.88 -22.74 -19.62
N LYS A 242 -4.66 -21.70 -19.28
CA LYS A 242 -5.74 -21.80 -18.29
C LYS A 242 -7.12 -21.77 -18.95
N PHE A 243 -8.08 -22.45 -18.33
CA PHE A 243 -9.47 -22.39 -18.77
C PHE A 243 -10.05 -20.99 -18.51
N PRO A 244 -10.80 -20.43 -19.47
CA PRO A 244 -11.56 -19.20 -19.25
C PRO A 244 -12.64 -19.48 -18.21
N SER A 245 -12.60 -18.74 -17.10
CA SER A 245 -13.54 -18.86 -15.98
C SER A 245 -14.60 -17.75 -15.99
N ASP A 246 -14.29 -16.63 -16.61
CA ASP A 246 -15.19 -15.49 -16.79
C ASP A 246 -14.84 -14.74 -18.07
N SER A 247 -15.77 -14.01 -18.66
CA SER A 247 -15.59 -13.31 -19.95
C SER A 247 -16.42 -12.03 -20.01
N CYS A 248 -16.35 -11.29 -21.12
CA CYS A 248 -17.18 -10.09 -21.31
C CYS A 248 -18.69 -10.35 -21.24
N SER A 249 -19.15 -11.58 -21.46
CA SER A 249 -20.56 -11.97 -21.32
C SER A 249 -20.92 -12.46 -19.91
N GLY A 250 -19.94 -12.60 -19.01
CA GLY A 250 -20.13 -13.17 -17.68
C GLY A 250 -20.86 -12.25 -16.72
N SER A 251 -21.46 -12.84 -15.68
CA SER A 251 -22.28 -12.12 -14.70
C SER A 251 -21.50 -11.04 -13.96
N SER A 252 -20.24 -11.29 -13.59
CA SER A 252 -19.42 -10.31 -12.87
C SER A 252 -19.16 -9.06 -13.72
N ILE A 253 -18.95 -9.23 -15.04
CA ILE A 253 -18.77 -8.11 -15.97
C ILE A 253 -20.09 -7.36 -16.21
N ASN A 254 -21.22 -8.08 -16.23
CA ASN A 254 -22.54 -7.46 -16.29
C ASN A 254 -22.82 -6.57 -15.06
N ASP A 255 -22.37 -6.98 -13.87
CA ASP A 255 -22.47 -6.15 -12.65
C ASP A 255 -21.65 -4.85 -12.81
N LEU A 256 -20.42 -4.94 -13.31
CA LEU A 256 -19.59 -3.76 -13.59
C LEU A 256 -20.26 -2.83 -14.64
N SER A 257 -20.79 -3.42 -15.71
CA SER A 257 -21.54 -2.69 -16.76
C SER A 257 -22.74 -1.95 -16.17
N TRP A 258 -23.48 -2.60 -15.27
CA TRP A 258 -24.62 -1.99 -14.58
C TRP A 258 -24.17 -0.81 -13.69
N ILE A 259 -23.10 -0.96 -12.90
CA ILE A 259 -22.56 0.13 -12.07
C ILE A 259 -22.15 1.33 -12.93
N MET A 260 -21.48 1.10 -14.07
CA MET A 260 -21.10 2.19 -14.99
C MET A 260 -22.31 2.89 -15.58
N LYS A 261 -23.33 2.13 -16.00
CA LYS A 261 -24.58 2.68 -16.54
C LYS A 261 -25.30 3.57 -15.52
N GLN A 262 -25.40 3.15 -14.26
CA GLN A 262 -26.01 3.97 -13.19
C GLN A 262 -25.25 5.27 -12.94
N ARG A 263 -23.96 5.30 -13.25
CA ARG A 263 -23.10 6.49 -13.08
C ARG A 263 -22.98 7.32 -14.35
N ASN A 264 -23.77 7.04 -15.40
CA ASN A 264 -23.71 7.72 -16.70
C ASN A 264 -22.32 7.65 -17.37
N ILE A 265 -21.62 6.52 -17.20
CA ILE A 265 -20.36 6.23 -17.88
C ILE A 265 -20.61 5.10 -18.88
N LYS A 266 -20.20 5.29 -20.14
CA LYS A 266 -20.31 4.23 -21.16
C LYS A 266 -19.40 3.06 -20.78
N PHE A 267 -19.90 1.84 -20.86
CA PHE A 267 -19.11 0.63 -20.64
C PHE A 267 -18.87 -0.09 -21.98
N THR A 268 -17.63 -0.54 -22.18
CA THR A 268 -17.27 -1.43 -23.30
C THR A 268 -16.38 -2.54 -22.76
N CYS A 269 -16.48 -3.73 -23.33
CA CYS A 269 -15.67 -4.87 -22.93
C CYS A 269 -15.11 -5.59 -24.15
N GLN A 270 -13.85 -6.03 -24.05
CA GLN A 270 -13.20 -6.87 -25.04
C GLN A 270 -12.45 -8.02 -24.37
N ASP A 271 -12.79 -9.25 -24.74
CA ASP A 271 -12.03 -10.42 -24.33
C ASP A 271 -10.70 -10.44 -25.09
N ASN A 272 -9.61 -10.73 -24.37
CA ASN A 272 -8.29 -10.98 -24.94
C ASN A 272 -7.80 -9.87 -25.89
N TYR A 273 -7.94 -8.60 -25.48
CA TYR A 273 -7.47 -7.45 -26.24
C TYR A 273 -6.04 -7.68 -26.79
N SER A 274 -5.90 -7.58 -28.12
CA SER A 274 -4.76 -8.13 -28.86
C SER A 274 -3.41 -7.64 -28.35
N SER A 275 -3.27 -6.34 -28.07
CA SER A 275 -2.02 -5.74 -27.59
C SER A 275 -1.59 -6.29 -26.23
N VAL A 276 -2.55 -6.61 -25.36
CA VAL A 276 -2.28 -7.16 -24.02
C VAL A 276 -2.06 -8.67 -24.10
N LYS A 277 -2.84 -9.40 -24.91
CA LYS A 277 -2.61 -10.84 -25.17
C LYS A 277 -1.23 -11.08 -25.77
N PHE A 278 -0.78 -10.22 -26.68
CA PHE A 278 0.53 -10.32 -27.31
C PHE A 278 1.68 -10.36 -26.27
N LEU A 279 1.58 -9.60 -25.18
CA LEU A 279 2.58 -9.60 -24.11
C LEU A 279 2.70 -10.97 -23.40
N GLN A 280 1.61 -11.75 -23.37
CA GLN A 280 1.67 -13.13 -22.88
C GLN A 280 2.38 -14.03 -23.88
N CYS A 281 2.06 -13.88 -25.17
CA CYS A 281 2.63 -14.66 -26.26
C CYS A 281 4.14 -14.46 -26.41
N VAL A 282 4.66 -13.24 -26.17
CA VAL A 282 6.11 -13.00 -26.14
C VAL A 282 6.84 -13.89 -25.13
N LYS A 283 6.19 -14.23 -24.01
CA LYS A 283 6.80 -15.11 -22.98
C LYS A 283 6.61 -16.60 -23.24
N LYS A 284 5.57 -16.96 -24.00
CA LYS A 284 5.20 -18.35 -24.30
C LYS A 284 4.81 -18.45 -25.79
N PRO A 285 5.76 -18.28 -26.72
CA PRO A 285 5.46 -18.24 -28.15
C PRO A 285 4.92 -19.57 -28.68
N GLU A 286 5.24 -20.68 -28.01
CA GLU A 286 4.80 -22.02 -28.41
C GLU A 286 3.36 -22.37 -28.01
N ASP A 287 2.68 -21.51 -27.23
CA ASP A 287 1.28 -21.74 -26.87
C ASP A 287 0.40 -21.68 -28.13
N SER A 288 -0.52 -22.64 -28.28
CA SER A 288 -1.37 -22.75 -29.47
C SER A 288 -2.25 -21.52 -29.69
N SER A 289 -2.57 -20.77 -28.64
CA SER A 289 -3.37 -19.55 -28.73
C SER A 289 -2.58 -18.32 -29.21
N CYS A 290 -1.27 -18.46 -29.43
CA CYS A 290 -0.34 -17.42 -29.88
C CYS A 290 0.12 -17.58 -31.33
N ARG A 291 -0.34 -18.64 -32.02
CA ARG A 291 -0.08 -18.91 -33.44
C ARG A 291 -1.18 -18.35 -34.33
#